data_AF-A0AAU3TQ47-F1
#
_entry.id   AF-A0AAU3TQ47-F1
#
_cell.length_a   1.000
_cell.length_b   1.000
_cell.length_c   1.000
_cell.angle_alpha   90.00
_cell.angle_beta   90.00
_cell.angle_gamma   90.00
#
_symmetry.space_group_name_H-M   'P 1'
#
loop_
_entity.id
_entity.type
_entity.pdbx_description
1 polymer ?
#
loop_
_entity_poly.entity_id
_entity_poly.type
_entity_poly.pdbx_seq_one_letter_code
_entity_poly.pdbx_strand_id
1 'polypeptide(L)'
;MTGVDPSRLDDQQLMKELETIHRTRHDTLLYASTDALRAHNDRMAQLEGEYLRRNPRRMVAAGRTREGARDRQCGESATPRG
;
A
#
# COMPACT_ATOMS: atom_id res chain seq x y z
N MET A 1 -15.36 -4.52 15.83
CA MET A 1 -14.14 -3.90 16.40
C MET A 1 -13.85 -2.63 15.61
N THR A 2 -14.54 -1.54 15.93
CA THR A 2 -14.32 -0.24 15.29
C THR A 2 -13.10 0.39 15.94
N GLY A 3 -11.93 0.26 15.31
CA GLY A 3 -10.77 1.05 15.70
C GLY A 3 -11.03 2.54 15.51
N VAL A 4 -10.12 3.37 16.02
CA VAL A 4 -10.19 4.84 15.88
C VAL A 4 -10.31 5.22 14.40
N ASP A 5 -11.15 6.21 14.10
CA ASP A 5 -11.30 6.81 12.77
C ASP A 5 -9.91 7.28 12.26
N PRO A 6 -9.48 6.90 11.05
CA PRO A 6 -8.18 7.29 10.52
C PRO A 6 -7.92 8.80 10.51
N SER A 7 -8.96 9.62 10.33
CA SER A 7 -8.85 11.08 10.35
C SER A 7 -8.41 11.64 11.72
N ARG A 8 -8.56 10.84 12.79
CA ARG A 8 -8.17 11.19 14.17
C ARG A 8 -6.79 10.67 14.56
N LEU A 9 -6.13 9.87 13.71
CA LEU A 9 -4.77 9.41 13.96
C LEU A 9 -3.77 10.52 13.64
N ASP A 10 -2.75 10.70 14.48
CA ASP A 10 -1.58 11.48 14.06
C ASP A 10 -0.77 10.71 12.99
N ASP A 11 0.20 11.37 12.36
CA ASP A 11 0.95 10.76 11.26
C ASP A 11 1.75 9.53 11.70
N GLN A 12 2.31 9.53 12.93
CA GLN A 12 3.08 8.40 13.43
C GLN A 12 2.18 7.18 13.67
N GLN A 13 1.01 7.41 14.26
CA GLN A 13 -0.02 6.40 14.47
C GLN A 13 -0.52 5.84 13.15
N LEU A 14 -0.83 6.70 12.18
CA LEU A 14 -1.29 6.28 10.85
C LEU A 14 -0.25 5.39 10.15
N MET A 15 1.03 5.78 10.19
CA MET A 15 2.09 4.97 9.58
C MET A 15 2.27 3.62 10.28
N LYS A 16 2.18 3.57 11.62
CA LYS A 16 2.26 2.33 12.39
C LYS A 16 1.08 1.38 12.10
N GLU A 17 -0.12 1.92 11.99
CA GLU A 17 -1.32 1.15 11.64
C GLU A 17 -1.23 0.59 10.22
N LEU A 18 -0.75 1.39 9.26
CA LEU A 18 -0.49 0.94 7.88
C LEU A 18 0.53 -0.20 7.83
N GLU A 19 1.66 -0.07 8.53
CA GLU A 19 2.66 -1.13 8.59
C GLU A 19 2.06 -2.43 9.17
N THR A 20 1.29 -2.32 10.25
CA THR A 20 0.68 -3.46 10.93
C THR A 20 -0.36 -4.16 10.06
N ILE A 21 -1.24 -3.40 9.40
CA ILE A 21 -2.30 -3.97 8.56
C ILE A 21 -1.74 -4.59 7.27
N HIS A 22 -0.68 -4.02 6.70
CA HIS A 22 0.02 -4.62 5.56
C HIS A 22 0.76 -5.90 5.94
N ARG A 23 1.44 -5.92 7.09
CA ARG A 23 2.16 -7.12 7.58
C ARG A 23 1.25 -8.34 7.71
N THR A 24 0.02 -8.13 8.17
CA THR A 24 -0.94 -9.21 8.45
C THR A 24 -1.86 -9.53 7.26
N ARG A 25 -1.67 -8.87 6.11
CA ARG A 25 -2.55 -9.01 4.94
C ARG A 25 -2.61 -10.43 4.41
N HIS A 26 -1.46 -11.06 4.21
CA HIS A 26 -1.40 -12.38 3.59
C HIS A 26 -2.02 -13.45 4.48
N ASP A 27 -1.71 -13.42 5.78
CA ASP A 27 -2.30 -14.35 6.75
C ASP A 27 -3.81 -14.15 6.86
N THR A 28 -4.28 -12.90 6.87
CA THR A 28 -5.72 -12.60 6.88
C THR A 28 -6.41 -13.10 5.62
N LEU A 29 -5.75 -12.98 4.46
CA LEU A 29 -6.29 -13.47 3.19
C LEU A 29 -6.44 -15.00 3.17
N LEU A 30 -5.48 -15.73 3.73
CA LEU A 30 -5.46 -17.19 3.68
C LEU A 30 -6.30 -17.86 4.76
N TYR A 31 -6.35 -17.27 5.96
CA TYR A 31 -6.81 -17.99 7.16
C TYR A 31 -7.94 -17.32 7.93
N ALA A 32 -8.31 -16.07 7.62
CA ALA A 32 -9.39 -15.39 8.33
C ALA A 32 -10.77 -15.83 7.82
N SER A 33 -11.80 -15.69 8.67
CA SER A 33 -13.19 -15.84 8.23
C SER A 33 -13.54 -14.77 7.19
N THR A 34 -14.59 -15.00 6.41
CA THR A 34 -15.07 -14.03 5.41
C THR A 34 -15.37 -12.66 6.03
N ASP A 35 -15.97 -12.62 7.22
CA ASP A 35 -16.28 -11.37 7.92
C ASP A 35 -15.03 -10.66 8.42
N ALA A 36 -14.04 -11.41 8.93
CA ALA A 36 -12.77 -10.84 9.35
C ALA A 36 -11.98 -10.28 8.16
N LEU A 37 -11.97 -10.99 7.02
CA LEU A 37 -11.35 -10.51 5.78
C LEU A 37 -12.04 -9.23 5.28
N ARG A 38 -13.37 -9.16 5.32
CA ARG A 38 -14.12 -7.96 4.96
C ARG A 38 -13.75 -6.78 5.83
N ALA A 39 -13.79 -6.94 7.16
CA ALA A 39 -13.44 -5.88 8.09
C ALA A 39 -11.98 -5.42 7.92
N HIS A 40 -11.07 -6.34 7.62
CA HIS A 40 -9.67 -6.02 7.35
C HIS A 40 -9.50 -5.26 6.01
N ASN A 41 -10.22 -5.65 4.94
CA ASN A 41 -10.25 -4.90 3.68
C ASN A 41 -10.73 -3.47 3.89
N ASP A 42 -11.84 -3.30 4.60
CA ASP A 42 -12.45 -1.99 4.84
C ASP A 42 -11.50 -1.10 5.63
N ARG A 43 -10.88 -1.62 6.70
CA ARG A 43 -9.90 -0.87 7.51
C ARG A 43 -8.65 -0.51 6.69
N MET A 44 -8.15 -1.41 5.86
CA MET A 44 -7.00 -1.14 4.98
C MET A 44 -7.31 0.00 4.01
N ALA A 45 -8.46 -0.05 3.33
CA ALA A 45 -8.87 0.99 2.41
C ALA A 45 -9.03 2.36 3.10
N GLN A 46 -9.58 2.39 4.31
CA GLN A 46 -9.73 3.62 5.09
C GLN A 46 -8.38 4.25 5.48
N LEU A 47 -7.43 3.44 5.96
CA LEU A 47 -6.08 3.92 6.33
C LEU A 47 -5.29 4.40 5.11
N GLU A 48 -5.34 3.66 4.00
CA GLU A 48 -4.68 4.03 2.76
C GLU A 48 -5.27 5.31 2.16
N GLY A 49 -6.61 5.43 2.18
CA GLY A 49 -7.31 6.63 1.73
C GLY A 49 -6.89 7.87 2.52
N GLU A 50 -6.78 7.74 3.85
CA GLU A 50 -6.32 8.84 4.71
C GLU A 50 -4.86 9.23 4.42
N TYR A 51 -3.97 8.25 4.23
CA TYR A 51 -2.60 8.52 3.84
C TYR A 51 -2.52 9.26 2.49
N LEU A 52 -3.27 8.82 1.48
CA LEU A 52 -3.30 9.47 0.18
C LEU A 52 -3.86 10.89 0.24
N ARG A 53 -4.89 11.11 1.09
CA ARG A 53 -5.47 12.43 1.32
C ARG A 53 -4.46 13.41 1.95
N ARG A 54 -3.66 12.95 2.92
CA ARG A 54 -2.58 13.76 3.55
C ARG A 54 -1.38 13.96 2.63
N ASN A 55 -1.14 13.03 1.70
CA ASN A 55 0.06 12.99 0.86
C ASN A 55 -0.27 13.06 -0.66
N PRO A 56 -0.91 14.15 -1.14
CA PRO A 56 -1.29 14.27 -2.55
C PRO A 56 -0.08 14.32 -3.50
N ARG A 57 1.10 14.73 -3.00
CA ARG A 57 2.35 14.81 -3.75
C ARG A 57 3.36 13.72 -3.34
N ARG A 58 2.89 12.56 -2.89
CA ARG A 58 3.79 11.45 -2.50
C ARG A 58 4.76 11.11 -3.63
N MET A 59 5.98 10.74 -3.27
CA MET A 59 6.93 10.25 -4.26
C MET A 59 6.45 8.91 -4.83
N VAL A 60 6.37 8.83 -6.15
CA VAL A 60 6.12 7.60 -6.88
C VAL A 60 7.45 7.16 -7.46
N ALA A 61 7.96 6.01 -7.01
CA ALA A 61 9.17 5.45 -7.59
C ALA A 61 8.94 5.19 -9.08
N ALA A 62 9.79 5.75 -9.95
CA ALA A 62 9.68 5.58 -11.41
C ALA A 62 9.58 4.09 -11.80
N GLY A 63 10.32 3.23 -11.09
CA GLY A 63 10.27 1.80 -11.36
C GLY A 63 8.96 1.08 -11.04
N ARG A 64 8.03 1.74 -10.34
CA ARG A 64 6.67 1.29 -10.04
C ARG A 64 5.62 1.91 -10.97
N THR A 65 6.03 2.71 -11.96
CA THR A 65 5.15 3.20 -13.02
C THR A 65 5.29 2.33 -14.27
N ARG A 66 4.26 2.35 -15.13
CA ARG A 66 4.30 1.66 -16.42
C ARG A 66 5.36 2.27 -17.35
N GLU A 67 5.52 3.58 -17.29
CA GLU A 67 6.52 4.32 -18.07
C GLU A 67 7.94 3.92 -17.65
N GLY A 68 8.27 3.98 -16.36
CA GLY A 68 9.59 3.58 -15.90
C GLY A 68 9.87 2.08 -16.08
N ALA A 69 8.84 1.22 -16.12
CA ALA A 69 9.02 -0.17 -16.52
C ALA A 69 9.39 -0.32 -18.01
N ARG A 70 8.82 0.50 -18.89
CA ARG A 70 9.16 0.53 -20.33
C ARG A 70 10.56 1.08 -20.58
N ASP A 71 10.95 2.12 -19.85
CA ASP A 71 12.29 2.72 -19.99
C ASP A 71 13.40 1.74 -19.58
N ARG A 72 13.17 0.94 -18.52
CA ARG A 72 14.09 -0.16 -18.17
C ARG A 72 14.19 -1.22 -19.27
N GLN A 73 13.06 -1.66 -19.82
CA GLN A 73 13.03 -2.65 -20.90
C GLN A 73 13.81 -2.15 -22.13
N CYS A 74 13.62 -0.88 -22.50
CA CYS A 74 14.33 -0.24 -23.61
C CYS A 74 15.85 -0.19 -23.36
N GLY A 75 16.27 0.22 -22.15
CA GLY A 75 17.68 0.26 -21.75
C GLY A 75 18.35 -1.12 -21.69
N GLU A 76 17.64 -2.15 -21.21
CA GLU A 76 18.13 -3.54 -21.19
C GLU A 76 18.27 -4.11 -22.60
N SER A 77 17.35 -3.81 -23.52
CA SER A 77 17.46 -4.25 -24.93
C SER A 77 18.56 -3.55 -25.73
N ALA A 78 19.07 -2.41 -25.26
CA ALA A 78 20.13 -1.65 -25.91
C ALA A 78 21.56 -2.07 -25.48
N THR A 79 21.68 -2.95 -24.47
CA THR A 79 23.00 -3.43 -24.02
C THR A 79 23.28 -4.80 -24.65
N PRO A 80 24.26 -4.93 -25.57
CA PRO A 80 24.66 -6.25 -26.03
C PRO A 80 25.34 -6.97 -24.86
N ARG A 81 24.83 -8.15 -24.50
CA ARG A 81 25.60 -9.12 -23.71
C ARG A 81 26.77 -9.58 -24.59
N GLY A 82 27.94 -9.02 -24.33
CA GLY A 82 29.21 -9.50 -24.89
C GLY A 82 29.53 -10.92 -24.43
#